data_AF-Q138M4-F1
#
_entry.id   AF-Q138M4-F1
#
_cell.length_a   1.000
_cell.length_b   1.000
_cell.length_c   1.000
_cell.angle_alpha   90.00
_cell.angle_beta   90.00
_cell.angle_gamma   90.00
#
_symmetry.space_group_name_H-M   'P 1'
#
loop_
_entity.id
_entity.type
_entity.pdbx_description
1 polymer ?
#
loop_
_entity_poly.entity_id
_entity_poly.type
_entity_poly.pdbx_seq_one_letter_code
_entity_poly.pdbx_strand_id
1 'polypeptide(L)'
;MRKRAVDLSLEELAAMGANAALRAAKKAQDAGLVVTGTVDFLENGQAVSKLAQRQPSGLVVVFEDGVNADAAATDSSPAKGILRRSD
;
A
#
# COMPACT_ATOMS: atom_id res chain seq x y z
N MET A 1 9.07 -21.46 30.75
CA MET A 1 9.90 -21.97 29.63
C MET A 1 9.63 -21.11 28.40
N ARG A 2 10.65 -20.68 27.66
CA ARG A 2 10.45 -19.99 26.37
C ARG A 2 10.31 -21.05 25.27
N LYS A 3 9.24 -20.99 24.48
CA LYS A 3 9.08 -21.82 23.27
C LYS A 3 10.19 -21.46 22.27
N ARG A 4 10.75 -22.45 21.57
CA ARG A 4 11.70 -22.18 20.49
C ARG A 4 10.92 -21.71 19.26
N ALA A 5 11.57 -20.98 18.35
CA ALA A 5 10.90 -20.49 17.13
C ALA A 5 10.30 -21.63 16.29
N VAL A 6 10.94 -22.80 16.30
CA VAL A 6 10.46 -24.02 15.61
C VAL A 6 9.23 -24.66 16.27
N ASP A 7 8.92 -24.28 17.51
CA ASP A 7 7.75 -24.79 18.26
C ASP A 7 6.56 -23.82 18.17
N LEU A 8 6.70 -22.70 17.44
CA LEU A 8 5.65 -21.73 17.28
C LEU A 8 4.74 -22.12 16.12
N SER A 9 3.44 -21.95 16.32
CA SER A 9 2.49 -21.91 15.21
C SER A 9 2.81 -20.74 14.27
N LEU A 10 2.31 -20.81 13.03
CA LEU A 10 2.44 -19.72 12.05
C LEU A 10 1.84 -18.41 12.59
N GLU A 11 0.75 -18.49 13.33
CA GLU A 11 0.08 -17.35 13.97
C GLU A 11 0.97 -16.72 15.05
N GLU A 12 1.55 -17.53 15.94
CA GLU A 12 2.48 -17.05 16.98
C GLU A 12 3.74 -16.43 16.36
N LEU A 13 4.26 -17.04 15.29
CA LEU A 13 5.42 -16.53 14.56
C LEU A 13 5.10 -15.20 13.87
N ALA A 14 3.96 -15.09 13.20
CA ALA A 14 3.48 -13.87 12.57
C ALA A 14 3.28 -12.74 13.59
N ALA A 15 2.65 -13.04 14.73
CA ALA A 15 2.48 -12.08 15.81
C ALA A 15 3.81 -11.59 16.39
N MET A 16 4.79 -12.50 16.54
CA MET A 16 6.13 -12.14 17.00
C MET A 16 6.83 -11.21 15.99
N GLY A 17 6.73 -11.52 14.69
CA GLY A 17 7.25 -10.68 13.61
C GLY A 17 6.61 -9.30 13.57
N ALA A 18 5.28 -9.23 13.62
CA ALA A 18 4.52 -7.97 13.63
C ALA A 18 4.92 -7.08 14.82
N ASN A 19 5.07 -7.66 16.01
CA ASN A 19 5.52 -6.94 17.20
C ASN A 19 6.97 -6.42 17.07
N ALA A 20 7.86 -7.21 16.46
CA ALA A 20 9.23 -6.78 16.20
C ALA A 20 9.28 -5.62 15.20
N ALA A 21 8.54 -5.73 14.09
CA ALA A 21 8.42 -4.68 13.09
C ALA A 21 7.86 -3.38 13.69
N LEU A 22 6.82 -3.47 14.52
CA LEU A 22 6.25 -2.30 15.20
C LEU A 22 7.26 -1.60 16.11
N ARG A 23 8.06 -2.35 16.87
CA ARG A 23 9.11 -1.76 17.72
C ARG A 23 10.19 -1.06 16.90
N ALA A 24 10.61 -1.67 15.78
CA ALA A 24 11.59 -1.06 14.88
C ALA A 24 11.04 0.23 14.25
N ALA A 25 9.79 0.21 13.78
CA ALA A 25 9.11 1.36 13.22
C ALA A 25 9.01 2.52 14.22
N LYS A 26 8.62 2.25 15.47
CA LYS A 26 8.58 3.28 16.51
C LYS A 26 9.95 3.90 16.76
N LYS A 27 10.99 3.08 16.91
CA LYS A 27 12.37 3.55 17.10
C LYS A 27 12.85 4.43 15.95
N ALA A 28 12.48 4.10 14.71
CA ALA A 28 12.81 4.92 13.55
C ALA A 28 12.08 6.27 13.58
N GLN A 29 10.78 6.27 13.89
CA GLN A 29 9.99 7.51 14.02
C GLN A 29 10.51 8.41 15.14
N ASP A 30 10.90 7.84 16.28
CA ASP A 30 11.50 8.59 17.40
C ASP A 30 12.84 9.25 17.00
N ALA A 31 13.54 8.67 16.02
CA ALA A 31 14.75 9.24 15.41
C ALA A 31 14.44 10.25 14.29
N GLY A 32 13.17 10.60 14.06
CA GLY A 32 12.74 11.53 13.01
C GLY A 32 12.67 10.90 11.61
N LEU A 33 12.75 9.58 11.50
CA LEU A 33 12.67 8.90 10.21
C LEU A 33 11.22 8.62 9.81
N VAL A 34 10.97 8.73 8.51
CA VAL A 34 9.72 8.29 7.90
C VAL A 34 9.74 6.77 7.74
N VAL A 35 8.66 6.10 8.16
CA VAL A 35 8.50 4.65 8.02
C VAL A 35 7.48 4.36 6.92
N THR A 36 7.95 3.70 5.86
CA THR A 36 7.12 3.20 4.77
C THR A 36 7.22 1.67 4.68
N GLY A 37 6.21 1.05 4.08
CA GLY A 37 6.16 -0.38 3.79
C GLY A 37 5.13 -0.68 2.72
N THR A 38 5.03 -1.93 2.30
CA THR A 38 4.00 -2.39 1.36
C THR A 38 2.88 -3.11 2.09
N VAL A 39 1.65 -2.95 1.61
CA VAL A 39 0.47 -3.66 2.08
C VAL A 39 -0.21 -4.29 0.88
N ASP A 40 -0.48 -5.60 0.97
CA ASP A 40 -1.13 -6.33 -0.09
C ASP A 40 -2.66 -6.30 0.10
N PHE A 41 -3.36 -5.89 -0.95
CA PHE A 41 -4.81 -5.88 -1.04
C PHE A 41 -5.27 -6.95 -2.03
N LEU A 42 -6.45 -7.52 -1.78
CA LEU A 42 -7.13 -8.34 -2.79
C LEU A 42 -8.11 -7.46 -3.55
N GLU A 43 -7.77 -7.14 -4.79
CA GLU A 43 -8.60 -6.34 -5.70
C GLU A 43 -8.97 -7.21 -6.92
N ASN A 44 -10.27 -7.37 -7.19
CA ASN A 44 -10.78 -8.20 -8.30
C ASN A 44 -10.20 -9.63 -8.36
N GLY A 45 -9.88 -10.21 -7.19
CA GLY A 45 -9.29 -11.56 -7.09
C GLY A 45 -7.79 -11.64 -7.36
N GLN A 46 -7.10 -10.50 -7.51
CA GLN A 46 -5.65 -10.41 -7.63
C GLN A 46 -5.04 -9.71 -6.41
N ALA A 47 -3.85 -10.15 -6.01
CA ALA A 47 -3.08 -9.48 -4.97
C ALA A 47 -2.37 -8.25 -5.56
N VAL A 48 -2.68 -7.07 -5.03
CA VAL A 48 -2.11 -5.78 -5.41
C VAL A 48 -1.36 -5.21 -4.21
N SER A 49 -0.05 -5.05 -4.34
CA SER A 49 0.79 -4.43 -3.32
C SER A 49 0.74 -2.91 -3.46
N LYS A 50 0.31 -2.20 -2.41
CA LYS A 50 0.34 -0.73 -2.36
C LYS A 50 1.37 -0.24 -1.37
N LEU A 51 1.99 0.90 -1.67
CA LEU A 51 2.87 1.57 -0.71
C LEU A 51 2.04 2.20 0.41
N ALA A 52 2.51 2.10 1.63
CA ALA A 52 1.89 2.70 2.80
C ALA A 52 2.94 3.37 3.70
N GLN A 53 2.55 4.47 4.35
CA GLN A 53 3.35 5.16 5.35
C GLN A 53 2.69 5.07 6.71
N ARG A 54 3.48 4.73 7.74
CA ARG A 54 3.04 4.78 9.12
C ARG A 54 3.31 6.16 9.71
N GLN A 55 2.27 6.80 10.20
CA GLN A 55 2.34 8.09 10.90
C GLN A 55 2.75 7.90 12.37
N PRO A 56 3.31 8.94 13.02
CA PRO A 56 3.62 8.90 14.46
C PRO A 56 2.37 8.63 15.34
N SER A 57 1.19 9.09 14.90
CA SER A 57 -0.10 8.82 15.53
C SER A 57 -0.50 7.34 15.52
N GLY A 58 0.19 6.51 14.74
CA GLY A 58 -0.13 5.11 14.53
C GLY A 58 -1.09 4.85 13.38
N LEU A 59 -1.61 5.89 12.73
CA LEU A 59 -2.37 5.77 11.49
C LEU A 59 -1.45 5.27 10.35
N VAL A 60 -2.03 4.50 9.44
CA VAL A 60 -1.37 4.05 8.22
C VAL A 60 -2.07 4.72 7.04
N VAL A 61 -1.31 5.43 6.23
CA VAL A 61 -1.80 6.08 5.01
C VAL A 61 -1.34 5.24 3.83
N VAL A 62 -2.27 4.78 3.00
CA VAL A 62 -1.97 4.03 1.77
C VAL A 62 -1.87 5.03 0.63
N PHE A 63 -0.83 4.90 -0.18
CA PHE A 63 -0.69 5.67 -1.41
C PHE A 63 -1.33 4.87 -2.55
N GLU A 64 -2.23 5.52 -3.27
CA GLU A 64 -2.71 4.98 -4.54
C GLU A 64 -1.63 5.25 -5.60
N ASP A 65 -1.09 4.17 -6.16
CA ASP A 65 -0.20 4.30 -7.32
C ASP A 65 -1.04 4.84 -8.50
N GLY A 66 -0.72 6.05 -8.93
CA GLY A 66 -1.43 6.76 -10.01
C GLY A 66 -1.29 6.14 -11.42
N VAL A 67 -1.01 4.85 -11.54
CA VAL A 67 -0.74 4.15 -12.81
C VAL A 67 -1.92 3.33 -13.37
N ASN A 68 -3.07 3.30 -12.69
CA ASN A 68 -4.27 2.63 -13.20
C ASN A 68 -5.41 3.57 -13.63
N ALA A 69 -5.12 4.86 -13.85
CA ALA A 69 -6.12 5.80 -14.38
C ALA A 69 -6.32 5.70 -15.92
N ASP A 70 -5.42 5.04 -16.66
CA ASP A 70 -5.47 4.97 -18.14
C ASP A 70 -6.10 3.70 -18.72
N ALA A 71 -6.46 2.70 -17.89
CA ALA A 71 -7.07 1.45 -18.38
C ALA A 71 -8.60 1.55 -18.61
N ALA A 72 -9.22 2.71 -18.33
CA ALA A 72 -10.67 2.93 -18.50
C ALA A 72 -11.01 4.00 -19.56
N ALA A 73 -10.06 4.39 -20.42
CA ALA A 73 -10.29 5.34 -21.52
C ALA A 73 -10.49 4.67 -22.89
N THR A 74 -10.80 3.37 -22.93
CA THR A 74 -11.34 2.76 -24.15
C THR A 74 -12.86 2.78 -24.09
N ASP A 75 -13.44 3.46 -25.06
CA ASP A 75 -14.85 3.44 -25.44
C ASP A 75 -15.71 4.57 -24.89
N SER A 76 -15.49 5.77 -25.42
CA SER A 76 -16.55 6.76 -25.62
C SER A 76 -16.17 7.65 -26.80
N SER A 77 -16.54 7.23 -28.00
CA SER A 77 -16.62 8.12 -29.16
C SER A 77 -17.74 9.14 -28.96
N PRO A 78 -17.49 10.44 -29.18
CA PRO A 78 -18.49 11.32 -29.78
C PRO A 78 -17.85 12.07 -30.97
N ALA A 79 -18.28 11.75 -32.19
CA ALA A 79 -19.31 12.52 -32.90
C ALA A 79 -18.91 13.99 -33.18
N LYS A 80 -18.55 14.22 -34.45
CA LYS A 80 -18.76 15.45 -35.26
C LYS A 80 -18.70 16.80 -34.55
N GLY A 81 -17.63 17.55 -34.83
CA GLY A 81 -17.60 19.01 -34.69
C GLY A 81 -16.73 19.63 -35.78
N ILE A 82 -17.28 19.80 -36.97
CA ILE A 82 -16.72 20.71 -37.98
C ILE A 82 -16.84 22.12 -37.42
N LEU A 83 -15.73 22.80 -37.17
CA LEU A 83 -15.72 24.26 -37.07
C LEU A 83 -14.57 24.83 -37.89
N ARG A 84 -14.92 25.20 -39.12
CA ARG A 84 -14.14 26.11 -39.96
C ARG A 84 -13.98 27.44 -39.23
N ARG A 85 -12.78 27.99 -39.22
CA ARG A 85 -12.60 29.43 -39.36
C ARG A 85 -11.27 29.69 -40.07
N SER A 86 -11.42 30.12 -41.31
CA SER A 86 -10.39 30.72 -42.15
C SER A 86 -10.23 32.21 -41.80
N ASP A 87 -9.01 32.67 -42.07
CA ASP A 87 -8.48 34.04 -42.12
C ASP A 87 -8.10 34.71 -40.79
#